data_AF-A0A5D2WSQ0-F1
#
_entry.id   AF-A0A5D2WSQ0-F1
#
_cell.length_a   1.000
_cell.length_b   1.000
_cell.length_c   1.000
_cell.angle_alpha   90.00
_cell.angle_beta   90.00
_cell.angle_gamma   90.00
#
_symmetry.space_group_name_H-M   'P 1'
#
loop_
_entity.id
_entity.type
_entity.pdbx_description
1 polymer ?
#
loop_
_entity_poly.entity_id
_entity_poly.type
_entity_poly.pdbx_seq_one_letter_code
_entity_poly.pdbx_strand_id
1 'polypeptide(L)'
;VLKRLSTGESWYKNFRYKEKVDKPGDVRNIMLIVATLIASVTFQAGVNPPGGVWQDGVRAGRAIYASQPGDYCVFLIANTLSLSASMFVITSLTHGFPFQLEIVIATISMIFTYGSAIFAVTPSESVRFRYVILAAAVPILLRCLIHFFNVIFNNKKSEPQTTEA
;
A
#
# COMPACT_ATOMS: atom_id res chain seq x y z
N VAL A 1 20.79 -49.06 0.94
CA VAL A 1 21.55 -47.95 0.33
C VAL A 1 20.73 -46.67 0.11
N LEU A 2 19.42 -46.60 0.36
CA LEU A 2 18.68 -45.31 0.27
C LEU A 2 17.91 -45.01 1.57
N LYS A 3 18.61 -44.39 2.52
CA LYS A 3 18.04 -43.84 3.76
C LYS A 3 18.72 -42.51 4.09
N ARG A 4 18.72 -41.55 3.15
CA ARG A 4 19.32 -40.22 3.37
C ARG A 4 18.94 -39.16 2.34
N LEU A 5 17.67 -39.02 1.98
CA LEU A 5 17.23 -37.90 1.15
C LEU A 5 16.15 -37.08 1.86
N SER A 6 16.53 -35.83 2.13
CA SER A 6 15.70 -34.70 2.56
C SER A 6 15.29 -34.65 4.05
N THR A 7 16.25 -34.32 4.91
CA THR A 7 15.95 -33.39 6.01
C THR A 7 15.85 -31.98 5.42
N GLY A 8 14.73 -31.71 4.75
CA GLY A 8 14.34 -30.37 4.33
C GLY A 8 13.88 -29.55 5.54
N GLU A 9 14.82 -29.21 6.43
CA GLU A 9 14.59 -28.18 7.44
C GLU A 9 14.31 -26.87 6.70
N SER A 10 13.02 -26.54 6.62
CA SER A 10 12.47 -25.35 5.97
C SER A 10 13.22 -24.08 6.41
N TRP A 11 14.11 -23.60 5.56
CA TRP A 11 15.05 -22.48 5.81
C TRP A 11 14.36 -21.19 6.30
N TYR A 12 13.09 -20.98 5.96
CA TYR A 12 12.32 -19.81 6.39
C TYR A 12 11.89 -19.84 7.87
N LYS A 13 11.98 -20.99 8.57
CA LYS A 13 11.58 -21.11 9.98
C LYS A 13 12.31 -20.10 10.88
N ASN A 14 13.58 -19.81 10.56
CA ASN A 14 14.41 -18.88 11.31
C ASN A 14 14.05 -17.40 11.06
N PHE A 15 13.43 -17.08 9.93
CA PHE A 15 13.02 -15.71 9.55
C PHE A 15 11.58 -15.37 9.94
N ARG A 16 10.84 -16.32 10.55
CA ARG A 16 9.48 -16.03 11.02
C ARG A 16 9.52 -15.12 12.24
N TYR A 17 8.63 -14.14 12.24
CA TYR A 17 8.35 -13.32 13.41
C TYR A 17 7.99 -14.21 14.61
N LYS A 18 8.60 -13.92 15.76
CA LYS A 18 8.40 -14.58 17.04
C LYS A 18 7.96 -13.53 18.05
N GLU A 19 6.66 -13.45 18.31
CA GLU A 19 6.05 -12.45 19.21
C GLU A 19 6.72 -12.33 20.58
N LYS A 20 7.19 -13.45 21.16
CA LYS A 20 7.85 -13.47 22.47
C LYS A 20 9.33 -13.09 22.46
N VAL A 21 9.96 -13.05 21.28
CA VAL A 21 11.41 -12.86 21.13
C VAL A 21 11.72 -11.52 20.45
N ASP A 22 10.98 -11.19 19.41
CA ASP A 22 11.21 -10.00 18.59
C ASP A 22 10.57 -8.77 19.23
N LYS A 23 11.39 -7.75 19.48
CA LYS A 23 10.92 -6.51 20.11
C LYS A 23 9.95 -5.77 19.17
N PRO A 24 8.78 -5.32 19.64
CA PRO A 24 7.82 -4.60 18.79
C PRO A 24 8.41 -3.36 18.11
N GLY A 25 9.35 -2.67 18.76
CA GLY A 25 10.06 -1.52 18.17
C GLY A 25 10.92 -1.89 16.96
N ASP A 26 11.63 -3.01 17.01
CA ASP A 26 12.51 -3.46 15.92
C ASP A 26 11.66 -3.91 14.71
N VAL A 27 10.57 -4.62 14.97
CA VAL A 27 9.60 -5.03 13.93
C VAL A 27 8.98 -3.80 13.27
N ARG A 28 8.56 -2.81 14.07
CA ARG A 28 8.01 -1.55 13.56
C ARG A 28 9.01 -0.84 12.65
N ASN A 29 10.28 -0.76 13.05
CA ASN A 29 11.32 -0.11 12.26
C ASN A 29 11.55 -0.84 10.92
N ILE A 30 11.63 -2.18 10.94
CA ILE A 30 11.76 -2.99 9.71
C ILE A 30 10.56 -2.78 8.79
N MET A 31 9.34 -2.82 9.34
CA MET A 31 8.12 -2.60 8.53
C MET A 31 8.06 -1.20 7.94
N LEU A 32 8.50 -0.16 8.66
CA LEU A 32 8.60 1.20 8.14
C LEU A 32 9.60 1.30 6.98
N ILE A 33 10.75 0.63 7.09
CA ILE A 33 11.74 0.56 6.00
C ILE A 33 11.10 -0.11 4.77
N VAL A 34 10.51 -1.28 4.93
CA VAL A 34 9.86 -2.02 3.83
C VAL A 34 8.75 -1.18 3.19
N ALA A 35 7.87 -0.56 3.99
CA ALA A 35 6.79 0.28 3.47
C ALA A 35 7.32 1.52 2.73
N THR A 36 8.37 2.15 3.23
CA THR A 36 8.99 3.32 2.58
C THR A 36 9.65 2.94 1.25
N LEU A 37 10.29 1.78 1.18
CA LEU A 37 10.88 1.25 -0.06
C LEU A 37 9.81 0.92 -1.10
N ILE A 38 8.70 0.30 -0.70
CA ILE A 38 7.59 0.03 -1.63
C ILE A 38 6.96 1.35 -2.11
N ALA A 39 6.73 2.29 -1.19
CA ALA A 39 6.19 3.61 -1.53
C ALA A 39 7.10 4.38 -2.50
N SER A 40 8.41 4.33 -2.31
CA SER A 40 9.36 5.01 -3.20
C SER A 40 9.40 4.37 -4.59
N VAL A 41 9.49 3.04 -4.68
CA VAL A 41 9.51 2.31 -5.95
C VAL A 41 8.22 2.53 -6.73
N THR A 42 7.07 2.46 -6.06
CA THR A 42 5.76 2.65 -6.70
C THR A 42 5.55 4.09 -7.14
N PHE A 43 5.96 5.08 -6.34
CA PHE A 43 5.93 6.49 -6.76
C PHE A 43 6.77 6.70 -8.03
N GLN A 44 8.01 6.20 -8.03
CA GLN A 44 8.91 6.30 -9.19
C GLN A 44 8.32 5.62 -10.43
N ALA A 45 7.76 4.42 -10.30
CA ALA A 45 7.14 3.70 -11.42
C ALA A 45 5.88 4.39 -11.97
N GLY A 46 5.14 5.12 -11.12
CA GLY A 46 3.96 5.89 -11.54
C GLY A 46 4.33 7.16 -12.30
N VAL A 47 5.29 7.94 -11.79
CA VAL A 47 5.72 9.19 -12.42
C VAL A 47 6.62 8.97 -13.65
N ASN A 48 7.34 7.85 -13.68
CA ASN A 48 8.14 7.39 -14.81
C ASN A 48 7.55 6.07 -15.34
N PRO A 49 6.50 6.11 -16.17
CA PRO A 49 5.83 4.91 -16.63
C PRO A 49 6.79 3.97 -17.37
N PRO A 50 6.60 2.64 -17.29
CA PRO A 50 7.39 1.68 -18.06
C PRO A 50 7.42 2.02 -19.54
N GLY A 51 8.59 1.93 -20.17
CA GLY A 51 8.77 2.35 -21.56
C GLY A 51 8.83 3.87 -21.78
N GLY A 52 8.65 4.67 -20.73
CA GLY A 52 8.76 6.12 -20.76
C GLY A 52 7.53 6.84 -21.32
N VAL A 53 7.74 8.10 -21.68
CA VAL A 53 6.72 8.97 -22.27
C VAL A 53 7.09 9.34 -23.70
N TRP A 54 6.08 9.62 -24.52
CA TRP A 54 6.29 10.19 -25.84
C TRP A 54 7.02 11.52 -25.72
N GLN A 55 8.06 11.74 -26.52
CA GLN A 55 8.86 12.97 -26.48
C GLN A 55 8.30 14.05 -27.42
N ASP A 56 7.71 13.63 -28.55
CA ASP A 56 7.27 14.53 -29.61
C ASP A 56 5.81 14.30 -30.04
N GLY A 57 5.25 15.29 -30.73
CA GLY A 57 3.91 15.26 -31.30
C GLY A 57 2.78 15.52 -30.30
N VAL A 58 1.53 15.32 -30.73
CA VAL A 58 0.32 15.62 -29.93
C VAL A 58 0.23 14.79 -28.64
N ARG A 59 0.99 13.69 -28.57
CA ARG A 59 1.02 12.77 -27.42
C ARG A 59 2.18 13.04 -26.46
N ALA A 60 3.01 14.07 -26.69
CA ALA A 60 4.16 14.38 -25.85
C ALA A 60 3.78 14.44 -24.36
N GLY A 61 4.59 13.80 -23.51
CA GLY A 61 4.35 13.66 -22.07
C GLY A 61 3.38 12.54 -21.67
N ARG A 62 2.69 11.89 -22.62
CA ARG A 62 1.85 10.71 -22.33
C ARG A 62 2.68 9.42 -22.27
N ALA A 63 2.30 8.50 -21.41
CA ALA A 63 2.94 7.20 -21.24
C ALA A 63 2.89 6.41 -22.56
N ILE A 64 4.03 5.88 -22.99
CA ILE A 64 4.10 4.98 -24.17
C ILE A 64 3.31 3.70 -23.87
N TYR A 65 3.40 3.20 -22.63
CA TYR A 65 2.68 2.01 -22.18
C TYR A 65 1.15 2.14 -22.29
N ALA A 66 0.61 3.36 -22.25
CA ALA A 66 -0.82 3.60 -22.42
C ALA A 66 -1.36 3.25 -23.83
N SER A 67 -0.47 2.88 -24.77
CA SER A 67 -0.83 2.31 -26.08
C SER A 67 -1.38 0.88 -25.97
N GLN A 68 -1.13 0.19 -24.85
CA GLN A 68 -1.72 -1.10 -24.49
C GLN A 68 -2.64 -0.90 -23.28
N PRO A 69 -3.88 -0.42 -23.48
CA PRO A 69 -4.72 0.07 -22.39
C PRO A 69 -5.09 -0.98 -21.35
N GLY A 70 -5.23 -2.26 -21.75
CA GLY A 70 -5.48 -3.36 -20.82
C GLY A 70 -4.34 -3.59 -19.83
N ASP A 71 -3.14 -3.80 -20.34
CA ASP A 71 -1.95 -4.08 -19.53
C ASP A 71 -1.54 -2.86 -18.70
N TYR A 72 -1.67 -1.66 -19.28
CA TYR A 72 -1.43 -0.41 -18.58
C TYR A 72 -2.42 -0.19 -17.42
N CYS A 73 -3.69 -0.58 -17.60
CA CYS A 73 -4.70 -0.52 -16.54
C CYS A 73 -4.32 -1.44 -15.37
N VAL A 74 -3.95 -2.68 -15.65
CA VAL A 74 -3.52 -3.64 -14.62
C VAL A 74 -2.30 -3.11 -13.86
N PHE A 75 -1.31 -2.59 -14.58
CA PHE A 75 -0.14 -1.95 -13.98
C PHE A 75 -0.52 -0.78 -13.06
N LEU A 76 -1.32 0.18 -13.54
CA LEU A 76 -1.70 1.35 -12.77
C LEU A 76 -2.50 0.99 -11.51
N ILE A 77 -3.42 0.03 -11.60
CA ILE A 77 -4.22 -0.42 -10.46
C ILE A 77 -3.30 -1.08 -9.41
N ALA A 78 -2.45 -2.01 -9.83
CA ALA A 78 -1.54 -2.71 -8.93
C ALA A 78 -0.55 -1.75 -8.25
N ASN A 79 0.04 -0.83 -9.03
CA ASN A 79 0.99 0.15 -8.52
C ASN A 79 0.34 1.12 -7.53
N THR A 80 -0.87 1.61 -7.85
CA THR A 80 -1.62 2.52 -6.98
C THR A 80 -2.06 1.83 -5.69
N LEU A 81 -2.50 0.57 -5.76
CA LEU A 81 -2.85 -0.22 -4.58
C LEU A 81 -1.63 -0.43 -3.68
N SER A 82 -0.47 -0.74 -4.26
CA SER A 82 0.79 -0.93 -3.52
C SER A 82 1.27 0.35 -2.83
N LEU A 83 1.19 1.50 -3.51
CA LEU A 83 1.47 2.82 -2.92
C LEU A 83 0.51 3.10 -1.75
N SER A 84 -0.80 2.99 -1.97
CA SER A 84 -1.79 3.27 -0.92
C SER A 84 -1.67 2.33 0.28
N ALA A 85 -1.37 1.04 0.07
CA ALA A 85 -1.13 0.08 1.16
C ALA A 85 0.12 0.45 1.97
N SER A 86 1.19 0.88 1.30
CA SER A 86 2.43 1.31 1.96
C SER A 86 2.22 2.57 2.80
N MET A 87 1.50 3.57 2.26
CA MET A 87 1.13 4.78 2.98
C MET A 87 0.28 4.49 4.22
N PHE A 88 -0.64 3.52 4.11
CA PHE A 88 -1.43 3.04 5.22
C PHE A 88 -0.55 2.42 6.33
N VAL A 89 0.41 1.57 5.97
CA VAL A 89 1.36 0.98 6.93
C VAL A 89 2.19 2.06 7.60
N ILE A 90 2.76 3.00 6.84
CA ILE A 90 3.55 4.12 7.39
C ILE A 90 2.72 4.89 8.42
N THR A 91 1.53 5.36 8.05
CA THR A 91 0.68 6.15 8.95
C THR A 91 0.20 5.36 10.17
N SER A 92 0.03 4.03 10.04
CA SER A 92 -0.36 3.16 11.16
C SER A 92 0.77 2.95 12.16
N LEU A 93 1.98 2.71 11.66
CA LEU A 93 3.15 2.44 12.49
C LEU A 93 3.73 3.71 13.13
N THR A 94 3.52 4.88 12.53
CA THR A 94 3.94 6.17 13.10
C THR A 94 2.90 6.81 14.02
N HIS A 95 1.84 6.08 14.38
CA HIS A 95 0.81 6.60 15.29
C HIS A 95 1.40 6.84 16.69
N GLY A 96 1.14 8.01 17.27
CA GLY A 96 1.67 8.43 18.58
C GLY A 96 3.11 8.97 18.54
N PHE A 97 3.70 9.19 17.36
CA PHE A 97 5.00 9.83 17.23
C PHE A 97 4.87 11.36 17.37
N PRO A 98 5.90 12.05 17.91
CA PRO A 98 5.86 13.52 18.04
C PRO A 98 5.69 14.25 16.70
N PHE A 99 6.13 13.65 15.59
CA PHE A 99 6.05 14.20 14.22
C PHE A 99 4.96 13.56 13.35
N GLN A 100 3.89 13.04 13.96
CA GLN A 100 2.84 12.32 13.23
C GLN A 100 2.10 13.24 12.24
N LEU A 101 1.86 14.51 12.59
CA LEU A 101 1.14 15.43 11.72
C LEU A 101 1.92 15.72 10.44
N GLU A 102 3.22 15.95 10.56
CA GLU A 102 4.13 16.17 9.44
C GLU A 102 4.15 14.97 8.50
N ILE A 103 4.21 13.75 9.06
CA ILE A 103 4.14 12.51 8.27
C ILE A 103 2.80 12.39 7.55
N VAL A 104 1.68 12.71 8.21
CA VAL A 104 0.35 12.67 7.58
C VAL A 104 0.23 13.71 6.46
N ILE A 105 0.70 14.94 6.68
CA ILE A 105 0.70 16.00 5.67
C ILE A 105 1.57 15.58 4.47
N ALA A 106 2.77 15.04 4.72
CA ALA A 106 3.65 14.53 3.66
C ALA A 106 2.97 13.38 2.89
N THR A 107 2.30 12.47 3.59
CA THR A 107 1.57 11.35 2.98
C THR A 107 0.43 11.84 2.07
N ILE A 108 -0.37 12.80 2.54
CA ILE A 108 -1.46 13.40 1.75
C ILE A 108 -0.89 14.12 0.52
N SER A 109 0.15 14.93 0.70
CA SER A 109 0.83 15.63 -0.38
C SER A 109 1.35 14.66 -1.45
N MET A 110 1.97 13.55 -1.03
CA MET A 110 2.51 12.54 -1.93
C MET A 110 1.41 11.78 -2.71
N ILE A 111 0.27 11.49 -2.09
CA ILE A 111 -0.89 10.91 -2.80
C ILE A 111 -1.40 11.89 -3.86
N PHE A 112 -1.47 13.18 -3.53
CA PHE A 112 -1.91 14.22 -4.46
C PHE A 112 -0.95 14.37 -5.65
N THR A 113 0.36 14.45 -5.40
CA THR A 113 1.36 14.57 -6.47
C THR A 113 1.42 13.32 -7.34
N TYR A 114 1.28 12.12 -6.76
CA TYR A 114 1.16 10.88 -7.51
C TYR A 114 -0.09 10.89 -8.41
N GLY A 115 -1.25 11.25 -7.87
CA GLY A 115 -2.50 11.34 -8.65
C GLY A 115 -2.39 12.34 -9.81
N SER A 116 -1.77 13.51 -9.56
CA SER A 116 -1.48 14.50 -10.59
C SER A 116 -0.55 13.97 -11.68
N ALA A 117 0.52 13.27 -11.31
CA ALA A 117 1.44 12.66 -12.26
C ALA A 117 0.76 11.60 -13.12
N ILE A 118 -0.03 10.70 -12.53
CA ILE A 118 -0.81 9.70 -13.27
C ILE A 118 -1.76 10.41 -14.24
N PHE A 119 -2.46 11.46 -13.82
CA PHE A 119 -3.34 12.24 -14.70
C PHE A 119 -2.59 12.90 -15.87
N ALA A 120 -1.39 13.41 -15.62
CA ALA A 120 -0.55 14.02 -16.64
C ALA A 120 -0.06 12.99 -17.68
N VAL A 121 0.39 11.81 -17.25
CA VAL A 121 0.94 10.80 -18.18
C VAL A 121 -0.14 9.93 -18.85
N THR A 122 -1.35 9.87 -18.29
CA THR A 122 -2.40 8.94 -18.74
C THR A 122 -3.39 9.60 -19.72
N PRO A 123 -3.54 9.10 -20.95
CA PRO A 123 -4.59 9.55 -21.88
C PRO A 123 -6.00 9.22 -21.37
N SER A 124 -6.99 10.07 -21.67
CA SER A 124 -8.41 9.89 -21.28
C SER A 124 -9.02 8.58 -21.77
N GLU A 125 -8.56 8.09 -22.93
CA GLU A 125 -9.09 6.90 -23.59
C GLU A 125 -8.51 5.59 -23.03
N SER A 126 -7.39 5.64 -22.31
CA SER A 126 -6.63 4.44 -21.94
C SER A 126 -7.13 3.77 -20.67
N VAL A 127 -7.60 4.54 -19.68
CA VAL A 127 -8.10 4.00 -18.41
C VAL A 127 -9.27 4.84 -17.90
N ARG A 128 -10.29 4.15 -17.41
CA ARG A 128 -11.35 4.81 -16.65
C ARG A 128 -10.77 5.23 -15.31
N PHE A 129 -10.44 6.52 -15.16
CA PHE A 129 -9.89 7.13 -13.93
C PHE A 129 -10.60 6.71 -12.64
N ARG A 130 -11.89 6.34 -12.72
CA ARG A 130 -12.66 5.74 -11.63
C ARG A 130 -11.97 4.53 -10.98
N TYR A 131 -11.30 3.67 -11.74
CA TYR A 131 -10.61 2.50 -11.19
C TYR A 131 -9.34 2.87 -10.42
N VAL A 132 -8.61 3.89 -10.86
CA VAL A 132 -7.44 4.42 -10.14
C VAL A 132 -7.88 5.08 -8.82
N ILE A 133 -8.97 5.84 -8.85
CA ILE A 133 -9.57 6.45 -7.65
C ILE A 133 -10.06 5.37 -6.68
N LEU A 134 -10.73 4.32 -7.19
CA LEU A 134 -11.15 3.18 -6.37
C LEU A 134 -9.94 2.50 -5.72
N ALA A 135 -8.91 2.17 -6.50
CA ALA A 135 -7.69 1.54 -6.00
C ALA A 135 -7.00 2.38 -4.93
N ALA A 136 -6.97 3.71 -5.10
CA ALA A 136 -6.43 4.64 -4.10
C ALA A 136 -7.23 4.63 -2.79
N ALA A 137 -8.56 4.51 -2.88
CA ALA A 137 -9.46 4.51 -1.73
C ALA A 137 -9.50 3.18 -0.95
N VAL A 138 -9.15 2.04 -1.58
CA VAL A 138 -9.29 0.70 -0.96
C VAL A 138 -8.59 0.57 0.40
N PRO A 139 -7.32 0.97 0.59
CA PRO A 139 -6.65 0.81 1.88
C PRO A 139 -7.24 1.72 2.97
N ILE A 140 -7.76 2.89 2.58
CA ILE A 140 -8.44 3.82 3.50
C ILE A 140 -9.78 3.22 3.92
N LEU A 141 -10.57 2.72 2.97
CA LEU A 141 -11.83 2.03 3.24
C LEU A 141 -11.61 0.80 4.13
N LEU A 142 -10.57 0.02 3.87
CA LEU A 142 -10.19 -1.13 4.69
C LEU A 142 -9.86 -0.70 6.13
N ARG A 143 -9.13 0.41 6.32
CA ARG A 143 -8.87 0.96 7.66
C ARG A 143 -10.14 1.42 8.36
N CYS A 144 -11.00 2.17 7.66
CA CYS A 144 -12.28 2.60 8.19
C CYS A 144 -13.12 1.40 8.62
N LEU A 145 -13.16 0.35 7.79
CA LEU A 145 -13.85 -0.90 8.11
C LEU A 145 -13.24 -1.57 9.35
N ILE A 146 -11.92 -1.75 9.43
CA ILE A 146 -11.27 -2.37 10.59
C ILE A 146 -11.51 -1.56 11.86
N HIS A 147 -11.37 -0.23 11.80
CA HIS A 147 -11.61 0.63 12.95
C HIS A 147 -13.09 0.57 13.39
N PHE A 148 -14.01 0.65 12.44
CA PHE A 148 -15.45 0.53 12.70
C PHE A 148 -15.82 -0.82 13.30
N PHE A 149 -15.31 -1.93 12.74
CA PHE A 149 -15.48 -3.26 13.30
C PHE A 149 -14.90 -3.37 14.70
N ASN A 150 -13.69 -2.85 14.95
CA ASN A 150 -13.08 -2.88 16.27
C ASN A 150 -13.89 -2.06 17.29
N VAL A 151 -14.41 -0.89 16.92
CA VAL A 151 -15.28 -0.08 17.80
C VAL A 151 -16.58 -0.81 18.09
N ILE A 152 -17.25 -1.38 17.09
CA ILE A 152 -18.52 -2.11 17.27
C ILE A 152 -18.34 -3.38 18.11
N PHE A 153 -17.35 -4.20 17.80
CA PHE A 153 -17.11 -5.46 18.52
C PHE A 153 -16.58 -5.22 19.94
N ASN A 154 -15.77 -4.18 20.15
CA ASN A 154 -15.33 -3.83 21.51
C ASN A 154 -16.49 -3.25 22.33
N ASN A 155 -17.41 -2.48 21.73
CA ASN A 155 -18.61 -1.99 22.41
C ASN A 155 -19.57 -3.13 22.81
N LYS A 156 -19.64 -4.21 22.03
CA LYS A 156 -20.40 -5.42 22.42
C LYS A 156 -19.78 -6.21 23.56
N LYS A 157 -18.47 -6.07 23.78
CA LYS A 157 -17.76 -6.75 24.89
C LYS A 157 -17.95 -6.03 26.23
N SER A 158 -18.39 -4.76 26.20
CA SER A 158 -18.60 -3.91 27.37
C SER A 158 -20.04 -3.85 27.87
N GLU A 159 -21.00 -4.56 27.26
CA GLU A 159 -22.37 -4.65 27.77
C GLU A 159 -22.42 -5.75 28.85
N PRO A 160 -22.56 -5.42 30.15
CA PRO A 160 -22.70 -6.44 31.19
C PRO A 160 -24.05 -7.11 31.01
N GLN A 161 -24.10 -8.45 31.13
CA GLN A 161 -25.34 -9.12 31.48
C GLN A 161 -25.77 -8.59 32.85
N THR A 162 -26.64 -7.58 32.87
CA THR A 162 -27.45 -7.27 34.04
C THR A 162 -28.36 -8.46 34.26
N THR A 163 -27.92 -9.32 35.16
CA THR A 163 -28.69 -10.43 35.72
C THR A 163 -30.04 -9.91 36.18
N GLU A 164 -31.10 -10.31 35.48
CA GLU A 164 -32.45 -10.26 36.01
C GLU A 164 -32.58 -11.30 37.14
N ALA A 165 -33.23 -10.85 38.22
CA ALA A 165 -33.74 -11.60 39.38
C ALA A 165 -32.72 -12.10 40.44
#